data_AF-A0AAD4P646-F1
#
_entry.id   AF-A0AAD4P646-F1
#
_cell.length_a   1.000
_cell.length_b   1.000
_cell.length_c   1.000
_cell.angle_alpha   90.00
_cell.angle_beta   90.00
_cell.angle_gamma   90.00
#
_symmetry.space_group_name_H-M   'P 1'
#
loop_
_entity.id
_entity.type
_entity.pdbx_description
1 polymer ?
#
loop_
_entity_poly.entity_id
_entity_poly.type
_entity_poly.pdbx_seq_one_letter_code
_entity_poly.pdbx_strand_id
1 'polypeptide(L)'
;MQQQSGTFSKTVDIWTVQCAECFKWRVIPTQEEYEEIRSKVIEEPFVCSKMAMGAVSCNNAADIELNNSRTWLIDKPNLPKTPAGFKRRVVMRKDGSRLDCYYNTPNGKVLRSLNEVPTFLDKNQSFKKYASVRDFSFICPKMM
;
A
#
# COMPACT_ATOMS: atom_id res chain seq x y z
N MET A 1 -18.83 20.67 -27.32
CA MET A 1 -18.33 20.26 -26.00
C MET A 1 -17.38 19.09 -26.21
N GLN A 2 -16.08 19.32 -26.05
CA GLN A 2 -15.05 18.32 -26.37
C GLN A 2 -15.05 17.23 -25.29
N GLN A 3 -15.24 15.98 -25.72
CA GLN A 3 -15.01 14.80 -24.90
C GLN A 3 -13.51 14.69 -24.64
N GLN A 4 -13.09 14.90 -23.39
CA GLN A 4 -11.77 14.47 -22.95
C GLN A 4 -11.87 13.02 -22.49
N SER A 5 -11.56 12.09 -23.40
CA SER A 5 -11.35 10.67 -23.11
C SER A 5 -10.01 10.47 -22.40
N GLY A 6 -9.91 10.95 -21.17
CA GLY A 6 -8.82 10.60 -20.26
C GLY A 6 -9.07 9.23 -19.65
N THR A 7 -8.38 8.19 -20.10
CA THR A 7 -8.45 6.86 -19.47
C THR A 7 -7.72 6.88 -18.11
N PHE A 8 -8.44 7.19 -17.04
CA PHE A 8 -7.92 7.11 -15.68
C PHE A 8 -7.92 5.66 -15.18
N SER A 9 -6.74 5.06 -15.00
CA SER A 9 -6.62 3.88 -14.12
C SER A 9 -6.73 4.37 -12.68
N LYS A 10 -7.58 3.76 -11.86
CA LYS A 10 -7.74 4.16 -10.46
C LYS A 10 -6.58 3.61 -9.63
N THR A 11 -5.88 4.49 -8.93
CA THR A 11 -4.83 4.14 -7.95
C THR A 11 -5.35 4.36 -6.53
N VAL A 12 -4.69 3.78 -5.55
CA VAL A 12 -4.98 4.03 -4.13
C VAL A 12 -4.74 5.51 -3.80
N ASP A 13 -5.72 6.13 -3.15
CA ASP A 13 -5.72 7.53 -2.73
C ASP A 13 -5.68 7.72 -1.20
N ILE A 14 -6.15 6.72 -0.44
CA ILE A 14 -6.20 6.77 1.04
C ILE A 14 -5.61 5.49 1.62
N TRP A 15 -4.70 5.64 2.58
CA TRP A 15 -4.17 4.54 3.39
C TRP A 15 -4.89 4.50 4.71
N THR A 16 -5.36 3.32 5.12
CA THR A 16 -6.09 3.17 6.37
C THR A 16 -5.64 1.93 7.13
N VAL A 17 -5.78 1.98 8.45
CA VAL A 17 -5.56 0.84 9.33
C VAL A 17 -6.70 0.74 10.35
N GLN A 18 -7.09 -0.48 10.68
CA GLN A 18 -8.09 -0.71 11.72
C GLN A 18 -7.41 -0.80 13.10
N CYS A 19 -7.95 -0.08 14.08
CA CYS A 19 -7.55 -0.23 15.48
C CYS A 19 -7.96 -1.61 16.02
N ALA A 20 -7.04 -2.34 16.63
CA ALA A 20 -7.29 -3.66 17.22
C ALA A 20 -8.16 -3.61 18.50
N GLU A 21 -8.26 -2.45 19.16
CA GLU A 21 -9.05 -2.30 20.39
C GLU A 21 -10.48 -1.84 20.13
N CYS A 22 -10.65 -0.81 19.29
CA CYS A 22 -11.96 -0.18 19.07
C CYS A 22 -12.53 -0.42 17.67
N PHE A 23 -11.81 -1.13 16.80
CA PHE A 23 -12.21 -1.51 15.45
C PHE A 23 -12.51 -0.34 14.49
N LYS A 24 -12.23 0.90 14.90
CA LYS A 24 -12.36 2.10 14.05
C LYS A 24 -11.20 2.19 13.06
N TRP A 25 -11.51 2.66 11.85
CA TRP A 25 -10.52 2.90 10.81
C TRP A 25 -9.86 4.26 10.99
N ARG A 26 -8.53 4.26 10.94
CA ARG A 26 -7.68 5.44 11.02
C ARG A 26 -7.01 5.70 9.69
N VAL A 27 -6.96 6.96 9.27
CA VAL A 27 -6.25 7.37 8.06
C VAL A 27 -4.78 7.49 8.41
N ILE A 28 -3.93 6.84 7.61
CA ILE A 28 -2.49 6.94 7.71
C ILE A 28 -2.00 7.93 6.64
N PRO A 29 -1.26 9.00 7.04
CA PRO A 29 -0.90 10.07 6.11
C PRO A 29 -0.07 9.63 4.91
N THR A 30 0.82 8.65 5.11
CA THR A 30 1.76 8.21 4.08
C THR A 30 1.69 6.71 3.80
N GLN A 31 2.05 6.33 2.58
CA GLN A 31 2.17 4.92 2.21
C GLN A 31 3.26 4.24 3.05
N GLU A 32 4.36 4.93 3.29
CA GLU A 32 5.51 4.41 4.02
C GLU A 32 5.17 4.07 5.48
N GLU A 33 4.38 4.90 6.16
CA GLU A 33 3.86 4.61 7.51
C GLU A 33 2.86 3.45 7.49
N TYR A 34 1.97 3.42 6.48
CA TYR A 34 1.02 2.31 6.33
C TYR A 34 1.77 0.98 6.11
N GLU A 35 2.81 0.98 5.28
CA GLU A 35 3.62 -0.20 5.02
C GLU A 35 4.44 -0.63 6.25
N GLU A 36 4.91 0.30 7.06
CA GLU A 36 5.53 0.00 8.35
C GLU A 36 4.54 -0.76 9.25
N ILE A 37 3.34 -0.23 9.42
CA ILE A 37 2.31 -0.84 10.27
C ILE A 37 1.90 -2.21 9.73
N ARG A 38 1.58 -2.32 8.44
CA ARG A 38 1.09 -3.58 7.84
C ARG A 38 2.13 -4.70 7.90
N SER A 39 3.43 -4.36 7.88
CA SER A 39 4.52 -5.34 7.76
C SER A 39 4.67 -6.23 9.00
N LYS A 40 4.11 -5.78 10.11
CA LYS A 40 4.19 -6.41 11.43
C LYS A 40 2.83 -6.46 12.12
N VAL A 41 1.73 -6.40 11.37
CA VAL A 41 0.38 -6.21 11.95
C VAL A 41 -0.09 -7.41 12.77
N ILE A 42 0.43 -8.62 12.50
CA ILE A 42 0.11 -9.81 13.31
C ILE A 42 0.81 -9.71 14.67
N GLU A 43 2.09 -9.36 14.69
CA GLU A 43 2.94 -9.32 15.89
C GLU A 43 2.70 -8.05 16.70
N GLU A 44 2.52 -6.93 16.02
CA GLU A 44 2.29 -5.61 16.58
C GLU A 44 1.00 -4.99 15.99
N PRO A 45 -0.18 -5.44 16.44
CA PRO A 45 -1.44 -4.84 16.03
C PRO A 45 -1.44 -3.33 16.25
N PHE A 46 -2.09 -2.62 15.33
CA PHE A 46 -2.24 -1.18 15.44
C PHE A 46 -3.30 -0.84 16.49
N VAL A 47 -2.99 0.11 17.37
CA VAL A 47 -3.92 0.67 18.34
C VAL A 47 -3.85 2.19 18.28
N CYS A 48 -4.94 2.89 18.55
CA CYS A 48 -5.03 4.34 18.36
C CYS A 48 -3.94 5.12 19.11
N SER A 49 -3.55 4.64 20.30
CA SER A 49 -2.49 5.25 21.12
C SER A 49 -1.11 5.28 20.44
N LYS A 50 -0.87 4.46 19.40
CA LYS A 50 0.36 4.47 18.61
C LYS A 50 0.41 5.59 17.55
N MET A 51 -0.68 6.33 17.32
CA MET A 51 -0.65 7.44 16.36
C MET A 51 0.30 8.54 16.83
N ALA A 52 1.18 8.97 15.93
CA ALA A 52 2.38 9.77 16.19
C ALA A 52 2.15 11.21 16.72
N MET A 53 0.96 11.54 17.22
CA MET A 53 0.66 12.85 17.81
C MET A 53 -0.10 12.75 19.14
N GLY A 54 -0.41 11.55 19.64
CA GLY A 54 -1.17 11.35 20.90
C GLY A 54 -2.61 11.92 20.89
N ALA A 55 -3.00 12.63 19.84
CA ALA A 55 -4.28 13.31 19.70
C ALA A 55 -5.44 12.37 19.34
N VAL A 56 -5.13 11.16 18.87
CA VAL A 56 -6.11 10.16 18.46
C VAL A 56 -6.16 9.03 19.49
N SER A 57 -7.34 8.79 20.03
CA SER A 57 -7.64 7.73 20.99
C SER A 57 -8.82 6.89 20.50
N CYS A 58 -9.09 5.79 21.21
CA CYS A 58 -10.25 4.94 20.95
C CYS A 58 -11.59 5.66 21.19
N ASN A 59 -11.61 6.79 21.91
CA ASN A 59 -12.81 7.59 22.17
C ASN A 59 -13.16 8.52 21.00
N ASN A 60 -12.20 8.87 20.14
CA ASN A 60 -12.47 9.67 18.96
C ASN A 60 -13.34 8.89 17.95
N ALA A 61 -14.19 9.60 17.20
CA ALA A 61 -14.93 9.05 16.07
C ALA A 61 -13.95 8.47 15.03
N ALA A 62 -14.39 7.50 14.20
CA ALA A 62 -13.55 6.96 13.12
C ALA A 62 -13.17 8.08 12.13
N ASP A 63 -11.98 7.98 11.54
CA ASP A 63 -11.55 8.96 10.54
C ASP A 63 -12.30 8.72 9.22
N ILE A 64 -12.64 7.45 8.98
CA ILE A 64 -13.40 6.98 7.83
C ILE A 64 -14.24 5.78 8.23
N GLU A 65 -15.47 5.73 7.73
CA GLU A 65 -16.39 4.61 7.97
C GLU A 65 -16.39 3.66 6.78
N LEU A 66 -16.44 2.35 7.06
CA LEU A 66 -16.59 1.32 6.05
C LEU A 66 -17.98 1.45 5.40
N ASN A 67 -18.03 1.92 4.16
CA ASN A 67 -19.26 2.12 3.40
C ASN A 67 -19.03 1.94 1.89
N ASN A 68 -20.12 1.96 1.12
CA ASN A 68 -20.11 1.67 -0.32
C ASN A 68 -19.71 2.88 -1.20
N SER A 69 -19.27 4.00 -0.61
CA SER A 69 -18.83 5.16 -1.39
C SER A 69 -17.46 4.96 -2.04
N ARG A 70 -16.70 3.94 -1.59
CA ARG A 70 -15.33 3.65 -2.01
C ARG A 70 -15.13 2.14 -2.15
N THR A 71 -14.19 1.75 -3.00
CA THR A 71 -13.72 0.37 -3.04
C THR A 71 -12.65 0.18 -1.97
N TRP A 72 -12.86 -0.79 -1.08
CA TRP A 72 -11.93 -1.10 0.00
C TRP A 72 -10.99 -2.21 -0.41
N LEU A 73 -9.70 -2.00 -0.15
CA LEU A 73 -8.63 -2.92 -0.51
C LEU A 73 -7.92 -3.38 0.76
N ILE A 74 -7.95 -4.69 1.02
CA ILE A 74 -7.32 -5.28 2.21
C ILE A 74 -6.09 -6.07 1.78
N ASP A 75 -4.92 -5.55 2.13
CA ASP A 75 -3.65 -6.24 1.92
C ASP A 75 -3.58 -7.54 2.74
N LYS A 76 -2.77 -8.49 2.27
CA LYS A 76 -2.38 -9.64 3.09
C LYS A 76 -1.61 -9.12 4.32
N PRO A 77 -1.89 -9.63 5.53
CA PRO A 77 -1.09 -9.30 6.71
C PRO A 77 0.40 -9.57 6.49
N ASN A 78 1.25 -8.75 7.12
CA ASN A 78 2.71 -8.87 7.14
C ASN A 78 3.35 -8.84 5.74
N LEU A 79 2.75 -8.08 4.82
CA LEU A 79 3.41 -7.79 3.56
C LEU A 79 4.66 -6.93 3.81
N PRO A 80 5.80 -7.25 3.17
CA PRO A 80 7.04 -6.54 3.41
C PRO A 80 6.90 -5.07 3.07
N LYS A 81 7.63 -4.23 3.81
CA LYS A 81 7.81 -2.83 3.47
C LYS A 81 8.55 -2.72 2.14
N THR A 82 8.15 -1.75 1.32
CA THR A 82 8.86 -1.46 0.07
C THR A 82 10.28 -0.97 0.38
N PRO A 83 11.31 -1.45 -0.35
CA PRO A 83 12.67 -0.95 -0.19
C PRO A 83 12.77 0.56 -0.41
N ALA A 84 13.70 1.20 0.30
CA ALA A 84 13.91 2.65 0.22
C ALA A 84 14.07 3.13 -1.24
N GLY A 85 13.35 4.18 -1.63
CA GLY A 85 13.37 4.74 -2.99
C GLY A 85 12.50 4.00 -4.01
N PHE A 86 12.02 2.80 -3.70
CA PHE A 86 10.99 2.14 -4.51
C PHE A 86 9.60 2.56 -4.02
N LYS A 87 8.59 2.46 -4.88
CA LYS A 87 7.19 2.68 -4.50
C LYS A 87 6.30 1.58 -5.06
N ARG A 88 5.67 0.80 -4.18
CA ARG A 88 4.63 -0.15 -4.57
C ARG A 88 3.38 0.62 -5.01
N ARG A 89 2.75 0.20 -6.10
CA ARG A 89 1.53 0.81 -6.64
C ARG A 89 0.50 -0.26 -6.89
N VAL A 90 -0.70 -0.09 -6.34
CA VAL A 90 -1.87 -0.91 -6.66
C VAL A 90 -2.74 -0.14 -7.64
N VAL A 91 -3.10 -0.77 -8.74
CA VAL A 91 -3.88 -0.17 -9.82
C VAL A 91 -5.08 -1.05 -10.10
N MET A 92 -6.28 -0.46 -10.08
CA MET A 92 -7.48 -1.13 -10.54
C MET A 92 -7.56 -1.06 -12.07
N ARG A 93 -7.81 -2.21 -12.71
CA ARG A 93 -8.04 -2.27 -14.15
C ARG A 93 -9.31 -1.52 -14.54
N LYS A 94 -9.38 -1.10 -15.81
CA LYS A 94 -10.49 -0.27 -16.32
C LYS A 94 -11.86 -0.93 -16.17
N ASP A 95 -11.90 -2.25 -16.30
CA ASP A 95 -13.10 -3.07 -16.15
C ASP A 95 -13.49 -3.32 -14.67
N GLY A 96 -12.68 -2.84 -13.72
CA GLY A 96 -12.89 -3.04 -12.28
C GLY A 96 -12.75 -4.49 -11.81
N SER A 97 -12.40 -5.42 -12.70
CA SER A 97 -12.46 -6.86 -12.41
C SER A 97 -11.28 -7.34 -11.56
N ARG A 98 -10.14 -6.65 -11.68
CA ARG A 98 -8.87 -7.04 -11.06
C ARG A 98 -8.03 -5.85 -10.66
N LEU A 99 -7.12 -6.13 -9.75
CA LEU A 99 -6.04 -5.24 -9.35
C LEU A 99 -4.73 -5.77 -9.93
N ASP A 100 -3.84 -4.85 -10.28
CA ASP A 100 -2.44 -5.16 -10.57
C ASP A 100 -1.54 -4.44 -9.55
N CYS A 101 -0.48 -5.12 -9.13
CA CYS A 101 0.58 -4.54 -8.30
C CYS A 101 1.84 -4.30 -9.12
N TYR A 102 2.40 -3.11 -8.99
CA TYR A 102 3.62 -2.67 -9.66
C TYR A 102 4.59 -2.09 -8.65
N TYR A 103 5.86 -2.00 -9.03
CA TYR A 103 6.85 -1.20 -8.29
C TYR A 103 7.46 -0.16 -9.22
N ASN A 104 7.39 1.11 -8.84
CA ASN A 104 8.20 2.15 -9.45
C ASN A 104 9.58 2.11 -8.79
N THR A 105 10.61 2.07 -9.61
CA THR A 105 11.99 2.04 -9.16
C THR A 105 12.59 3.45 -9.15
N PRO A 106 13.70 3.69 -8.40
CA PRO A 106 14.34 5.01 -8.36
C PRO A 106 14.78 5.55 -9.72
N ASN A 107 15.06 4.68 -10.70
CA ASN A 107 15.49 5.08 -12.05
C ASN A 107 14.32 5.22 -13.05
N GLY A 108 13.07 5.18 -12.57
CA GLY A 108 11.88 5.35 -13.39
C GLY A 108 11.37 4.09 -14.09
N LYS A 109 12.09 2.96 -14.04
CA LYS A 109 11.54 1.68 -14.53
C LYS A 109 10.38 1.24 -13.65
N VAL A 110 9.36 0.63 -14.28
CA VAL A 110 8.27 -0.06 -13.57
C VAL A 110 8.51 -1.57 -13.62
N LEU A 111 8.55 -2.21 -12.46
CA LEU A 111 8.58 -3.68 -12.34
C LEU A 111 7.16 -4.19 -12.23
N ARG A 112 6.82 -5.22 -13.00
CA ARG A 112 5.45 -5.77 -13.08
C ARG A 112 5.27 -7.16 -12.49
N SER A 113 6.37 -7.83 -12.16
CA SER A 113 6.33 -9.14 -11.53
C SER A 113 7.60 -9.40 -10.70
N LEU A 114 7.51 -10.37 -9.80
CA LEU A 114 8.65 -10.78 -8.98
C LEU A 114 9.82 -11.30 -9.83
N ASN A 115 9.52 -11.93 -10.97
CA ASN A 115 10.53 -12.48 -11.90
C ASN A 115 11.41 -11.40 -12.53
N GLU A 116 10.96 -10.15 -12.58
CA GLU A 116 11.76 -9.03 -13.10
C GLU A 116 12.77 -8.50 -12.07
N VAL A 117 12.56 -8.75 -10.77
CA VAL A 117 13.36 -8.17 -9.68
C VAL A 117 14.82 -8.62 -9.72
N PRO A 118 15.17 -9.92 -9.85
CA PRO A 118 16.56 -10.36 -9.89
C PRO A 118 17.33 -9.70 -11.03
N THR A 119 16.78 -9.77 -12.25
CA THR A 119 17.37 -9.16 -13.45
C THR A 119 17.53 -7.64 -13.30
N PHE A 120 16.57 -6.98 -12.65
CA PHE A 120 16.66 -5.54 -12.39
C PHE A 120 17.80 -5.22 -11.42
N LEU A 121 17.89 -5.94 -10.30
CA LEU A 121 18.93 -5.73 -9.29
C LEU A 121 20.33 -6.06 -9.83
N ASP A 122 20.47 -7.11 -10.66
CA ASP A 122 21.73 -7.47 -11.33
C ASP A 122 22.25 -6.35 -12.23
N LYS A 123 21.35 -5.70 -12.97
CA LYS A 123 21.67 -4.57 -13.85
C LYS A 123 21.90 -3.26 -13.10
N ASN A 124 21.45 -3.16 -11.84
CA ASN A 124 21.51 -1.94 -11.04
C ASN A 124 22.10 -2.25 -9.65
N GLN A 125 23.36 -2.70 -9.62
CA GLN A 125 23.99 -3.27 -8.42
C GLN A 125 24.03 -2.33 -7.21
N SER A 126 23.96 -1.00 -7.41
CA SER A 126 23.87 -0.04 -6.31
C SER A 126 22.67 -0.29 -5.40
N PHE A 127 21.56 -0.79 -5.96
CA PHE A 127 20.34 -1.12 -5.20
C PHE A 127 20.47 -2.40 -4.38
N LYS A 128 21.34 -3.34 -4.78
CA LYS A 128 21.56 -4.60 -4.04
C LYS A 128 22.08 -4.39 -2.62
N LYS A 129 22.66 -3.22 -2.33
CA LYS A 129 23.15 -2.87 -0.99
C LYS A 129 22.03 -2.77 0.05
N TYR A 130 20.80 -2.50 -0.37
CA TYR A 130 19.67 -2.23 0.53
C TYR A 130 18.34 -2.85 0.07
N ALA A 131 18.31 -3.54 -1.08
CA ALA A 131 17.13 -4.21 -1.60
C ALA A 131 17.48 -5.62 -2.08
N SER A 132 16.64 -6.59 -1.70
CA SER A 132 16.70 -7.99 -2.10
C SER A 132 15.36 -8.42 -2.72
N VAL A 133 15.33 -9.59 -3.36
CA VAL A 133 14.10 -10.13 -3.95
C VAL A 133 12.98 -10.30 -2.93
N ARG A 134 13.32 -10.61 -1.67
CA ARG A 134 12.34 -10.87 -0.59
C ARG A 134 11.60 -9.61 -0.13
N ASP A 135 12.15 -8.44 -0.41
CA ASP A 135 11.54 -7.17 -0.03
C ASP A 135 10.44 -6.72 -1.00
N PHE A 136 10.23 -7.47 -2.10
CA PHE A 136 9.19 -7.21 -3.09
C PHE A 136 8.06 -8.22 -2.98
N SER A 137 6.81 -7.72 -2.97
CA SER A 137 5.62 -8.54 -3.04
C SER A 137 4.61 -7.98 -4.03
N PHE A 138 4.28 -8.80 -5.03
CA PHE A 138 3.31 -8.49 -6.07
C PHE A 138 1.91 -9.05 -5.75
N ILE A 139 1.71 -9.56 -4.52
CA ILE A 139 0.39 -10.00 -4.05
C ILE A 139 -0.53 -8.77 -4.03
N CYS A 140 -1.66 -8.87 -4.73
CA CYS A 140 -2.67 -7.82 -4.73
C CYS A 140 -3.56 -7.92 -3.47
N PRO A 141 -4.03 -6.77 -2.93
CA PRO A 141 -5.02 -6.78 -1.87
C PRO A 141 -6.34 -7.39 -2.36
N LYS A 142 -7.16 -7.87 -1.43
CA LYS A 142 -8.52 -8.31 -1.73
C LYS A 142 -9.45 -7.11 -1.78
N MET A 143 -10.34 -7.07 -2.77
CA MET A 143 -11.45 -6.12 -2.79
C MET A 143 -12.52 -6.61 -1.81
N MET A 144 -13.07 -5.71 -1.00
CA MET A 144 -14.25 -5.95 -0.15
C MET A 144 -15.53 -5.47 -0.81
#